data_AF-A0A6I2T4P9-F1
#
_entry.id   AF-A0A6I2T4P9-F1
#
_cell.length_a   1.000
_cell.length_b   1.000
_cell.length_c   1.000
_cell.angle_alpha   90.00
_cell.angle_beta   90.00
_cell.angle_gamma   90.00
#
_symmetry.space_group_name_H-M   'P 1'
#
loop_
_entity.id
_entity.type
_entity.pdbx_description
1 polymer ?
#
loop_
_entity_poly.entity_id
_entity_poly.type
_entity_poly.pdbx_seq_one_letter_code
_entity_poly.pdbx_strand_id
1 'polypeptide(L)' 'MTAVAVAPKAHKIGRPVMLDSEEIRKRRNVLEGKYGTREQLSQKRDLIGLTLEERIALYDLEDLDFLEGR' A
#
# COMPACT_ATOMS: atom_id res chain seq x y z
N MET A 1 -14.01 -46.40 -7.22
CA MET A 1 -12.76 -45.64 -6.97
C MET A 1 -13.11 -44.50 -6.03
N THR A 2 -12.55 -44.48 -4.82
CA THR A 2 -12.85 -43.47 -3.78
C THR A 2 -11.83 -42.35 -3.88
N ALA A 3 -12.27 -41.15 -4.27
CA ALA A 3 -11.42 -39.96 -4.28
C ALA A 3 -11.14 -39.52 -2.84
N VAL A 4 -9.89 -39.60 -2.42
CA VAL A 4 -9.43 -39.05 -1.13
C VAL A 4 -9.27 -37.54 -1.32
N ALA A 5 -10.21 -36.76 -0.77
CA ALA A 5 -10.08 -35.31 -0.72
C ALA A 5 -8.92 -34.94 0.22
N VAL A 6 -7.85 -34.41 -0.34
CA VAL A 6 -6.72 -33.89 0.44
C VAL A 6 -7.22 -32.71 1.26
N ALA A 7 -7.16 -32.83 2.60
CA ALA A 7 -7.59 -31.78 3.50
C ALA A 7 -6.80 -30.48 3.24
N PRO A 8 -7.44 -29.29 3.24
CA PRO A 8 -6.75 -28.03 2.99
C PRO A 8 -5.71 -27.79 4.08
N LYS A 9 -4.46 -27.63 3.67
CA LYS A 9 -3.33 -27.34 4.57
C LYS A 9 -3.47 -25.88 5.01
N ALA A 10 -3.68 -25.65 6.30
CA ALA A 10 -3.78 -24.29 6.84
C ALA A 10 -2.45 -23.54 6.61
N HIS A 11 -2.47 -22.53 5.74
CA HIS A 11 -1.35 -21.61 5.57
C HIS A 11 -1.32 -20.68 6.79
N LYS A 12 -0.22 -20.71 7.54
CA LYS A 12 -0.02 -19.76 8.64
C LYS A 12 0.36 -18.42 8.03
N ILE A 13 -0.48 -17.41 8.23
CA ILE A 13 -0.12 -16.01 7.97
C ILE A 13 1.01 -15.67 8.95
N GLY A 14 2.13 -15.13 8.43
CA GLY A 14 3.27 -14.73 9.24
C GLY A 14 2.91 -13.66 10.27
N ARG A 15 3.82 -13.37 11.22
CA ARG A 15 3.60 -12.28 12.17
C ARG A 15 3.48 -10.95 11.42
N PRO A 16 2.56 -10.06 11.83
CA PRO A 16 2.43 -8.74 11.20
C PRO A 16 3.75 -7.98 11.33
N VAL A 17 4.18 -7.36 10.24
CA VAL A 17 5.31 -6.42 10.26
C VAL A 17 4.74 -5.09 10.77
N MET A 18 5.12 -4.72 11.99
CA MET A 18 4.79 -3.40 12.54
C MET A 18 5.83 -2.43 12.01
N LEU A 19 5.43 -1.47 11.18
CA LEU A 19 6.31 -0.38 10.79
C LEU A 19 6.48 0.56 11.98
N ASP A 20 7.72 0.96 12.26
CA ASP A 20 7.97 2.05 13.19
C ASP A 20 7.71 3.41 12.53
N SER A 21 7.63 4.47 13.34
CA SER A 21 7.32 5.82 12.86
C SER A 21 8.40 6.38 11.92
N GLU A 22 9.66 5.97 12.05
CA GLU A 22 10.75 6.43 11.18
C GLU A 22 10.69 5.73 9.81
N GLU A 23 10.31 4.46 9.79
CA GLU A 23 10.15 3.66 8.59
C GLU A 23 8.91 4.09 7.79
N ILE A 24 7.82 4.43 8.47
CA ILE A 24 6.64 5.10 7.88
C ILE A 24 7.07 6.41 7.21
N ARG A 25 7.78 7.28 7.93
CA ARG A 25 8.24 8.58 7.40
C ARG A 25 9.19 8.41 6.22
N LYS A 26 10.13 7.47 6.30
CA LYS A 26 11.07 7.17 5.21
C LYS A 26 10.32 6.71 3.97
N ARG A 27 9.32 5.86 4.12
CA ARG A 27 8.48 5.36 3.02
C ARG A 27 7.67 6.48 2.38
N ARG A 28 7.07 7.37 3.18
CA ARG A 28 6.41 8.58 2.70
C ARG A 28 7.36 9.44 1.87
N ASN A 29 8.53 9.78 2.40
CA ASN A 29 9.51 10.61 1.71
C ASN A 29 9.94 10.04 0.36
N VAL A 30 10.08 8.71 0.24
CA VAL A 30 10.42 8.04 -1.02
C VAL A 30 9.27 8.16 -2.04
N LEU A 31 8.03 7.95 -1.60
CA LEU A 31 6.86 8.06 -2.47
C LEU A 31 6.65 9.50 -2.93
N GLU A 32 6.65 10.45 -2.00
CA GLU A 32 6.48 11.88 -2.31
C GLU A 32 7.61 12.41 -3.20
N GLY A 33 8.85 11.95 -2.98
CA GLY A 33 9.99 12.32 -3.82
C GLY A 33 9.90 11.79 -5.26
N LYS A 34 9.23 10.64 -5.49
CA LYS A 34 9.12 10.02 -6.81
C LYS A 34 7.85 10.42 -7.57
N TYR A 35 6.72 10.48 -6.87
CA TYR A 35 5.39 10.61 -7.47
C TYR A 35 4.66 11.91 -7.09
N GLY A 36 5.19 12.67 -6.12
CA GLY A 36 4.54 13.86 -5.58
C GLY A 36 3.66 13.55 -4.36
N THR A 37 3.10 14.59 -3.75
CA THR A 37 2.25 14.44 -2.57
C THR A 37 0.90 13.82 -2.92
N ARG A 38 0.19 13.34 -1.90
CA ARG A 38 -1.17 12.80 -2.07
C ARG A 38 -2.09 13.80 -2.77
N GLU A 39 -2.04 15.07 -2.38
CA GLU A 39 -2.88 16.13 -2.96
C GLU A 39 -2.55 16.33 -4.44
N GLN A 40 -1.26 16.32 -4.79
CA GLN A 40 -0.82 16.45 -6.18
C GLN A 40 -1.30 15.26 -7.03
N LEU A 41 -1.20 14.04 -6.51
CA LEU A 41 -1.70 12.84 -7.16
C LEU A 41 -3.23 12.83 -7.28
N SER A 42 -3.96 13.27 -6.25
CA SER A 42 -5.42 13.40 -6.32
C SER A 42 -5.84 14.42 -7.37
N GLN A 43 -5.20 15.60 -7.41
CA GLN A 43 -5.49 16.60 -8.43
C GLN A 43 -5.18 16.08 -9.84
N LYS A 44 -4.04 15.41 -10.01
CA LYS A 44 -3.66 14.80 -11.29
C LYS A 44 -4.67 13.76 -11.75
N ARG A 45 -5.13 12.89 -10.84
CA ARG A 45 -6.18 11.90 -11.09
C ARG A 45 -7.44 12.57 -11.65
N ASP A 46 -7.86 13.66 -11.04
CA ASP A 46 -9.12 14.33 -11.37
C ASP A 46 -9.02 15.13 -12.69
N LEU A 47 -7.82 15.61 -13.05
CA LEU A 47 -7.59 16.39 -14.27
C LEU A 47 -7.32 15.54 -15.51
N ILE A 48 -6.38 14.60 -15.42
CA ILE A 48 -5.84 13.87 -16.58
C ILE A 48 -5.74 12.36 -16.36
N GLY A 49 -6.01 11.88 -15.14
CA GLY A 49 -5.82 10.49 -14.75
C GLY A 49 -4.40 10.18 -14.27
N LEU A 50 -4.24 9.00 -13.66
CA LEU A 50 -2.97 8.51 -13.13
C LEU A 50 -2.45 7.35 -13.96
N THR A 51 -1.12 7.24 -14.06
CA THR A 51 -0.49 5.99 -14.46
C THR A 51 -0.73 4.91 -13.39
N LEU A 52 -0.50 3.63 -13.74
CA LEU A 52 -0.65 2.53 -12.78
C LEU A 52 0.24 2.72 -11.55
N GLU A 53 1.50 3.12 -11.76
CA GLU A 53 2.45 3.36 -10.66
C GLU A 53 1.99 4.51 -9.75
N GLU A 54 1.52 5.61 -10.33
CA GLU A 54 1.01 6.74 -9.56
C GLU A 54 -0.26 6.41 -8.79
N ARG A 55 -1.13 5.57 -9.35
CA ARG A 55 -2.31 5.08 -8.65
C ARG A 55 -1.93 4.21 -7.45
N ILE A 56 -0.93 3.34 -7.60
CA ILE A 56 -0.39 2.54 -6.49
C ILE A 56 0.21 3.47 -5.43
N ALA A 57 1.02 4.45 -5.85
CA ALA A 57 1.61 5.43 -4.94
C ALA A 57 0.56 6.24 -4.16
N LEU A 58 -0.55 6.61 -4.81
CA LEU A 58 -1.66 7.29 -4.15
C LEU A 58 -2.28 6.42 -3.04
N TYR A 59 -2.55 5.13 -3.31
CA TYR A 59 -3.07 4.23 -2.28
C TYR A 59 -2.07 4.00 -1.15
N ASP A 60 -0.79 3.82 -1.47
CA ASP A 60 0.25 3.67 -0.45
C ASP A 60 0.33 4.92 0.44
N LEU A 61 0.20 6.13 -0.13
CA LEU A 61 0.17 7.37 0.65
C LEU A 61 -1.08 7.48 1.53
N GLU A 62 -2.24 7.04 1.06
CA GLU A 62 -3.48 6.97 1.87
C GLU A 62 -3.34 5.99 3.05
N ASP A 63 -2.70 4.83 2.84
CA ASP A 63 -2.39 3.89 3.91
C ASP A 63 -1.42 4.50 4.94
N LEU A 64 -0.41 5.25 4.47
CA LEU A 64 0.51 5.95 5.37
C LEU A 64 -0.16 7.09 6.14
N ASP A 65 -1.11 7.82 5.53
CA ASP A 65 -1.93 8.82 6.24
C ASP A 65 -2.68 8.16 7.41
N PHE A 66 -3.30 6.99 7.17
CA PHE A 66 -4.00 6.24 8.20
C PHE A 66 -3.06 5.81 9.35
N LEU A 67 -1.86 5.31 9.02
CA LEU A 67 -0.87 4.89 10.02
C LEU A 67 -0.30 6.08 10.82
N GLU A 68 -0.27 7.27 10.24
CA GLU A 68 0.17 8.51 10.90
C GLU A 68 -0.97 9.24 11.64
N GLY A 69 -2.23 8.81 11.46
CA GLY A 69 -3.41 9.43 12.06
C GLY A 69 -3.80 10.76 11.41
N ARG A 70 -3.60 10.90 10.10
CA ARG A 70 -3.95 12.07 9.29
C ARG A 70 -5.27 11.91 8.53
#